data_AF-A0A2E2QQA2-F1
#
_entry.id   AF-A0A2E2QQA2-F1
#
_cell.length_a   1.000
_cell.length_b   1.000
_cell.length_c   1.000
_cell.angle_alpha   90.00
_cell.angle_beta   90.00
_cell.angle_gamma   90.00
#
_symmetry.space_group_name_H-M   'P 1'
#
loop_
_entity.id
_entity.type
_entity.pdbx_description
1 polymer ?
#
loop_
_entity_poly.entity_id
_entity_poly.type
_entity_poly.pdbx_seq_one_letter_code
_entity_poly.pdbx_strand_id
1 'polypeptide(L)'
;MTQAVAERKLLYSLKNAGERHEFSVRIMPPRYLVQGEKFFEPGAETAVCSIEFDGIDGQNDKTYGADLLQALELSVNSVEPMLRRLSKKYDLYFPSGEPYFEDD
;
A
#
# COMPACT_ATOMS: atom_id res chain seq x y z
N MET A 1 7.17 3.61 -17.70
CA MET A 1 6.48 3.26 -16.45
C MET A 1 7.54 3.14 -15.37
N THR A 2 7.35 3.80 -14.24
CA THR A 2 8.30 3.68 -13.12
C THR A 2 8.08 2.33 -12.44
N GLN A 3 9.13 1.53 -12.31
CA GLN A 3 9.06 0.24 -11.64
C GLN A 3 8.84 0.46 -10.13
N ALA A 4 7.91 -0.29 -9.53
CA ALA A 4 7.72 -0.29 -8.09
C ALA A 4 9.00 -0.82 -7.39
N VAL A 5 9.29 -0.30 -6.20
CA VAL A 5 10.42 -0.79 -5.39
C VAL A 5 10.08 -2.09 -4.66
N ALA A 6 8.80 -2.30 -4.38
CA ALA A 6 8.26 -3.52 -3.81
C ALA A 6 6.83 -3.75 -4.29
N GLU A 7 6.47 -5.03 -4.42
CA GLU A 7 5.14 -5.47 -4.83
C GLU A 7 4.73 -6.69 -4.00
N ARG A 8 3.46 -6.72 -3.59
CA ARG A 8 2.82 -7.90 -3.00
C ARG A 8 1.56 -8.23 -3.80
N LYS A 9 1.52 -9.44 -4.34
CA LYS A 9 0.34 -10.00 -5.03
C LYS A 9 -0.48 -10.82 -4.05
N LEU A 10 -1.79 -10.62 -4.07
CA LEU A 10 -2.76 -11.28 -3.20
C LEU A 10 -4.03 -11.60 -3.98
N LEU A 11 -4.87 -12.43 -3.39
CA LEU A 11 -6.23 -12.67 -3.84
C LEU A 11 -7.21 -12.06 -2.84
N TYR A 12 -8.37 -11.63 -3.30
CA TYR A 12 -9.47 -11.24 -2.43
C TYR A 12 -10.80 -11.85 -2.88
N SER A 13 -11.70 -12.07 -1.94
CA SER A 13 -13.11 -12.35 -2.21
C SER A 13 -13.99 -11.46 -1.35
N LEU A 14 -15.21 -11.15 -1.81
CA LEU A 14 -16.25 -10.67 -0.89
C LEU A 14 -16.50 -11.77 0.16
N LYS A 15 -16.79 -11.35 1.40
CA LYS A 15 -17.12 -12.29 2.48
C LYS A 15 -18.19 -13.27 2.02
N ASN A 16 -17.90 -14.56 2.09
CA ASN A 16 -18.80 -15.66 1.71
C ASN A 16 -19.17 -15.76 0.21
N ALA A 17 -18.56 -14.99 -0.69
CA ALA A 17 -18.89 -15.04 -2.12
C ALA A 17 -18.19 -16.17 -2.88
N GLY A 18 -17.08 -16.70 -2.34
CA GLY A 18 -16.32 -17.81 -2.91
C GLY A 18 -15.48 -17.48 -4.15
N GLU A 19 -15.90 -16.50 -4.97
CA GLU A 19 -15.12 -16.00 -6.10
C GLU A 19 -13.92 -15.17 -5.64
N ARG A 20 -12.74 -15.52 -6.14
CA ARG A 20 -11.47 -14.86 -5.82
C ARG A 20 -10.96 -14.06 -7.01
N HIS A 21 -10.51 -12.84 -6.73
CA HIS A 21 -9.93 -11.92 -7.70
C HIS A 21 -8.51 -11.54 -7.30
N GLU A 22 -7.66 -11.33 -8.29
CA GLU A 22 -6.28 -10.88 -8.06
C GLU A 22 -6.24 -9.38 -7.74
N PHE A 23 -5.37 -9.01 -6.81
CA PHE A 23 -4.99 -7.62 -6.62
C PHE A 23 -3.51 -7.53 -6.21
N SER A 24 -2.93 -6.34 -6.34
CA SER A 24 -1.57 -6.08 -5.90
C SER A 24 -1.49 -4.81 -5.06
N VAL A 25 -0.56 -4.83 -4.12
CA VAL A 25 -0.11 -3.64 -3.38
C VAL A 25 1.29 -3.31 -3.84
N ARG A 26 1.51 -2.08 -4.32
CA ARG A 26 2.79 -1.62 -4.84
C ARG A 26 3.28 -0.43 -4.04
N ILE A 27 4.57 -0.44 -3.71
CA ILE A 27 5.27 0.71 -3.15
C ILE A 27 6.09 1.33 -4.26
N MET A 28 5.82 2.59 -4.56
CA MET A 28 6.53 3.35 -5.60
C MET A 28 7.86 3.89 -5.05
N PRO A 29 8.86 4.19 -5.90
CA PRO A 29 10.11 4.76 -5.41
C PRO A 29 9.88 6.04 -4.59
N PRO A 30 10.55 6.20 -3.44
CA PRO A 30 10.49 7.43 -2.69
C PRO A 30 11.10 8.56 -3.52
N ARG A 31 10.55 9.77 -3.37
CA ARG A 31 11.07 10.98 -4.01
C ARG A 31 10.98 12.16 -3.06
N TYR A 32 11.85 13.13 -3.24
CA TYR A 32 11.72 14.40 -2.54
C TYR A 32 10.43 15.10 -2.98
N LEU A 33 9.78 15.76 -2.02
CA LEU A 33 8.63 16.62 -2.29
C LEU A 33 9.10 17.83 -3.09
N VAL A 34 8.35 18.17 -4.13
CA VAL A 34 8.56 19.41 -4.86
C VAL A 34 7.75 20.51 -4.18
N GLN A 35 8.31 21.72 -4.11
CA GLN A 35 7.64 22.88 -3.53
C GLN A 35 6.26 23.08 -4.19
N GLY A 36 5.21 23.22 -3.36
CA GLY A 36 3.82 23.39 -3.82
C GLY A 36 2.98 22.11 -3.90
N GLU A 37 3.55 20.92 -3.61
CA GLU A 37 2.77 19.66 -3.56
C GLU A 37 1.95 19.49 -2.26
N LYS A 38 2.11 20.39 -1.28
CA LYS A 38 1.35 20.41 -0.02
C LYS A 38 1.07 21.82 0.51
N PHE A 39 0.11 21.89 1.43
CA PHE A 39 -0.33 23.10 2.15
C PHE A 39 0.64 23.59 3.25
N PHE A 40 1.74 22.88 3.50
CA PHE A 40 2.78 23.30 4.45
C PHE A 40 4.12 23.38 3.74
N GLU A 41 5.06 24.17 4.26
CA GLU A 41 6.43 24.25 3.75
C GLU A 41 7.18 22.96 4.13
N PRO A 42 7.45 22.03 3.20
CA PRO A 42 8.27 20.88 3.50
C PRO A 42 9.69 21.37 3.84
N GLY A 43 10.31 20.79 4.87
CA GLY A 43 11.76 20.92 5.04
C GLY A 43 12.48 20.44 3.77
N ALA A 44 13.68 20.96 3.51
CA ALA A 44 14.40 20.77 2.24
C ALA A 44 14.59 19.29 1.82
N GLU A 45 14.55 18.36 2.77
CA GLU A 45 14.77 16.93 2.53
C GLU A 45 13.50 16.07 2.68
N THR A 46 12.33 16.70 2.92
CA THR A 46 11.08 15.95 3.08
C THR A 46 10.79 15.11 1.84
N ALA A 47 10.57 13.82 2.04
CA ALA A 47 10.27 12.89 0.97
C ALA A 47 8.85 12.33 1.10
N VAL A 48 8.37 11.82 -0.03
CA VAL A 48 7.09 11.15 -0.16
C VAL A 48 7.29 9.80 -0.83
N CYS A 49 6.54 8.81 -0.37
CA CYS A 49 6.43 7.50 -0.98
C CYS A 49 4.95 7.18 -1.18
N SER A 50 4.60 6.53 -2.30
CA SER A 50 3.21 6.25 -2.67
C SER A 50 2.94 4.75 -2.59
N ILE A 51 1.79 4.40 -2.02
CA ILE A 51 1.27 3.04 -1.93
C ILE A 51 0.06 2.96 -2.86
N GLU A 52 0.11 2.02 -3.80
CA GLU A 52 -0.93 1.83 -4.81
C GLU A 52 -1.57 0.45 -4.69
N PHE A 53 -2.89 0.41 -4.80
CA PHE A 53 -3.67 -0.82 -4.88
C PHE A 53 -4.23 -0.95 -6.30
N ASP A 54 -3.96 -2.08 -6.94
CA ASP A 54 -4.39 -2.37 -8.31
C ASP A 54 -5.22 -3.65 -8.33
N GLY A 55 -6.35 -3.65 -9.03
CA GLY A 55 -7.31 -4.76 -9.07
C GLY A 55 -8.31 -4.81 -7.90
N ILE A 56 -8.30 -3.85 -6.98
CA ILE A 56 -9.28 -3.75 -5.89
C ILE A 56 -9.62 -2.29 -5.61
N ASP A 57 -10.84 -2.02 -5.13
CA ASP A 57 -11.22 -0.73 -4.56
C ASP A 57 -10.47 -0.48 -3.25
N GLY A 58 -9.21 -0.07 -3.37
CA GLY A 58 -8.33 0.34 -2.28
C GLY A 58 -8.07 1.84 -2.33
N GLN A 59 -7.95 2.47 -1.15
CA GLN A 59 -7.47 3.85 -1.10
C GLN A 59 -5.95 3.82 -1.27
N ASN A 60 -5.47 4.34 -2.41
CA ASN A 60 -4.05 4.68 -2.55
C ASN A 60 -3.67 5.68 -1.45
N ASP A 61 -2.46 5.57 -0.93
CA ASP A 61 -1.99 6.41 0.16
C ASP A 61 -0.58 6.96 -0.11
N LYS A 62 -0.20 7.99 0.63
CA LYS A 62 1.12 8.61 0.59
C LYS A 62 1.66 8.75 1.99
N THR A 63 2.85 8.21 2.21
CA THR A 63 3.61 8.44 3.46
C THR A 63 4.64 9.53 3.24
N TYR A 64 4.91 10.29 4.28
CA TYR A 64 5.84 11.42 4.25
C TYR A 64 6.90 11.21 5.32
N GLY A 65 8.16 11.27 4.93
CA GLY A 65 9.31 11.13 5.81
C GLY A 65 10.20 12.38 5.74
N ALA A 66 11.07 12.53 6.74
CA ALA A 66 12.11 13.54 6.77
C ALA A 66 13.17 13.33 5.68
N ASP A 67 13.29 12.11 5.16
CA ASP A 67 14.17 11.72 4.07
C ASP A 67 13.56 10.54 3.27
N LEU A 68 14.24 10.13 2.18
CA LEU A 68 13.80 9.04 1.30
C LEU A 68 13.67 7.69 2.03
N LEU A 69 14.58 7.40 2.97
CA LEU A 69 14.62 6.13 3.69
C LEU A 69 13.42 6.04 4.64
N GLN A 70 13.18 7.08 5.42
CA GLN A 70 12.05 7.13 6.33
C GLN A 70 10.71 7.12 5.58
N ALA A 71 10.60 7.84 4.46
CA ALA A 71 9.37 7.81 3.65
C ALA A 71 9.05 6.39 3.16
N LEU A 72 10.07 5.63 2.74
CA LEU A 72 9.94 4.24 2.35
C LEU A 72 9.58 3.32 3.52
N GLU A 73 10.28 3.43 4.64
CA GLU A 73 10.01 2.64 5.86
C GLU A 73 8.56 2.83 6.33
N LEU A 74 8.09 4.08 6.39
CA LEU A 74 6.72 4.39 6.74
C LEU A 74 5.73 3.77 5.74
N SER A 75 6.03 3.82 4.44
CA SER A 75 5.19 3.18 3.42
C SER A 75 5.07 1.68 3.62
N VAL A 76 6.18 1.00 3.90
CA VAL A 76 6.19 -0.45 4.18
C VAL A 76 5.34 -0.76 5.42
N ASN A 77 5.51 0.02 6.49
CA ASN A 77 4.77 -0.18 7.74
C ASN A 77 3.26 0.14 7.61
N SER A 78 2.87 0.99 6.66
CA SER A 78 1.46 1.33 6.39
C SER A 78 0.69 0.25 5.63
N VAL A 79 1.36 -0.64 4.88
CA VAL A 79 0.69 -1.68 4.08
C VAL A 79 -0.17 -2.60 4.95
N GLU A 80 0.36 -3.06 6.09
CA GLU A 80 -0.32 -4.03 6.95
C GLU A 80 -1.62 -3.47 7.57
N PRO A 81 -1.64 -2.25 8.17
CA PRO A 81 -2.88 -1.59 8.58
C PRO A 81 -3.89 -1.39 7.44
N MET A 82 -3.44 -1.08 6.22
CA MET A 82 -4.32 -0.90 5.06
C MET A 82 -4.98 -2.22 4.66
N LEU A 83 -4.22 -3.32 4.61
CA LEU A 83 -4.74 -4.66 4.37
C LEU A 83 -5.73 -5.09 5.45
N ARG A 84 -5.43 -4.78 6.73
CA ARG A 84 -6.35 -5.05 7.86
C ARG A 84 -7.62 -4.21 7.80
N ARG A 85 -7.59 -3.01 7.18
CA ARG A 85 -8.81 -2.23 6.91
C ARG A 85 -9.62 -2.85 5.77
N LEU A 86 -8.96 -3.32 4.71
CA LEU A 86 -9.61 -4.03 3.60
C LEU A 86 -10.25 -5.33 4.05
N SER A 87 -9.64 -6.05 4.99
CA SER A 87 -10.17 -7.34 5.48
C SER A 87 -11.50 -7.24 6.21
N LYS A 88 -11.93 -6.02 6.59
CA LYS A 88 -13.28 -5.76 7.10
C LYS A 88 -14.36 -6.01 6.05
N LYS A 89 -14.04 -5.83 4.77
CA LYS A 89 -14.96 -6.01 3.64
C LYS A 89 -14.68 -7.29 2.84
N TYR A 90 -13.42 -7.72 2.81
CA TYR A 90 -12.96 -8.81 1.96
C TYR A 90 -12.25 -9.90 2.78
N ASP A 91 -12.27 -11.14 2.29
CA ASP A 91 -11.30 -12.15 2.71
C ASP A 91 -10.08 -12.05 1.81
N LEU A 92 -8.89 -12.02 2.40
CA LEU A 92 -7.63 -11.87 1.68
C LEU A 92 -6.84 -13.17 1.75
N TYR A 93 -6.16 -13.52 0.67
CA TYR A 93 -5.40 -14.75 0.55
C TYR A 93 -4.06 -14.50 -0.14
N PHE A 94 -3.07 -15.33 0.19
CA PHE A 94 -1.89 -15.47 -0.65
C PHE A 94 -2.25 -16.11 -1.99
N PRO A 95 -1.37 -15.99 -3.01
CA PRO A 95 -1.56 -16.71 -4.28
C PRO A 95 -1.65 -18.23 -4.14
N SER A 96 -1.08 -18.80 -3.06
CA SER A 96 -1.24 -20.22 -2.68
C SER A 96 -2.70 -20.59 -2.35
N GLY A 97 -3.53 -19.60 -2.03
CA GLY A 97 -4.91 -19.75 -1.59
C GLY A 97 -5.09 -19.82 -0.08
N GLU A 98 -3.99 -19.80 0.68
CA GLU A 98 -3.98 -19.71 2.15
C GLU A 98 -4.48 -18.32 2.60
N PRO A 99 -5.25 -18.23 3.71
CA PRO A 99 -5.64 -16.95 4.29
C PRO A 99 -4.42 -16.06 4.55
N TYR A 100 -4.53 -14.77 4.22
CA TYR A 100 -3.47 -13.80 4.49
C TYR A 100 -3.38 -13.47 5.98
N PHE A 101 -4.53 -13.41 6.65
CA PHE A 101 -4.64 -13.26 8.10
C PHE A 101 -5.01 -14.61 8.72
N GLU A 102 -4.34 -14.97 9.81
CA GLU A 102 -4.80 -16.05 10.67
C GLU A 102 -6.05 -15.59 11.42
N ASP A 103 -7.00 -16.50 11.67
CA ASP A 103 -8.16 -16.20 12.51
C ASP A 103 -7.67 -15.94 13.95
N ASP A 104 -7.91 -14.73 14.47
CA ASP A 104 -7.61 -14.31 15.86
C ASP A 104 -8.52 -15.05 16.87
#